data_AF-A0A161WYB4-F1
#
_entry.id   AF-A0A161WYB4-F1
#
_cell.length_a   1.000
_cell.length_b   1.000
_cell.length_c   1.000
_cell.angle_alpha   90.00
_cell.angle_beta   90.00
_cell.angle_gamma   90.00
#
_symmetry.space_group_name_H-M   'P 1'
#
loop_
_entity.id
_entity.type
_entity.pdbx_description
1 polymer ?
#
loop_
_entity_poly.entity_id
_entity_poly.type
_entity_poly.pdbx_seq_one_letter_code
_entity_poly.pdbx_strand_id
1 'polypeptide(L)'
;MDLQNMVKDNWSKAAEKYINNIQKEINSFKRNAQESGVNPNFHVMDSHSLDFEDESFDLIISRNVDWNLKELKKVYKNWFNLLKKDGRVVIFGEDCFLKVLIECGFQKIIVKKDILNSIYTDKKSSL
;
A
#
# COMPACT_ATOMS: atom_id res chain seq x y z
N MET A 1 -25.34 -24.70 -23.37
CA MET A 1 -24.02 -24.20 -22.93
C MET A 1 -23.70 -24.92 -21.63
N ASP A 2 -22.55 -25.58 -21.53
CA ASP A 2 -22.20 -26.35 -20.33
C ASP A 2 -21.96 -25.42 -19.12
N LEU A 3 -22.31 -25.89 -17.93
CA LEU A 3 -22.16 -25.14 -16.66
C LEU A 3 -20.72 -24.71 -16.44
N GLN A 4 -19.74 -25.55 -16.81
CA GLN A 4 -18.32 -25.21 -16.69
C GLN A 4 -17.96 -24.01 -17.57
N ASN A 5 -18.50 -23.94 -18.79
CA ASN A 5 -18.28 -22.81 -19.70
C ASN A 5 -18.93 -21.53 -19.18
N MET A 6 -20.15 -21.60 -18.65
CA MET A 6 -20.82 -20.44 -18.05
C MET A 6 -20.05 -19.88 -16.84
N VAL A 7 -19.56 -20.76 -15.97
CA VAL A 7 -18.75 -20.36 -14.81
C VAL A 7 -17.45 -19.70 -15.29
N LYS A 8 -16.73 -20.32 -16.22
CA LYS A 8 -15.48 -19.78 -16.77
C LYS A 8 -15.66 -18.40 -17.41
N ASP A 9 -16.72 -18.22 -18.21
CA ASP A 9 -17.02 -16.95 -18.86
C ASP A 9 -17.34 -15.86 -17.83
N ASN A 10 -18.07 -16.19 -16.77
CA ASN A 10 -18.40 -15.24 -15.72
C ASN A 10 -17.15 -14.77 -14.96
N TRP A 11 -16.27 -15.71 -14.58
CA TRP A 11 -15.00 -15.37 -13.94
C TRP A 11 -14.09 -14.53 -14.84
N SER A 12 -14.04 -14.84 -16.14
CA SER A 12 -13.25 -14.09 -17.12
C SER A 12 -13.73 -12.64 -17.22
N LYS A 13 -15.05 -12.43 -17.34
CA LYS A 13 -15.64 -11.08 -17.36
C LYS A 13 -15.42 -10.31 -16.05
N ALA A 14 -15.49 -10.99 -14.92
CA ALA A 14 -15.22 -10.36 -13.61
C ALA A 14 -13.76 -9.91 -13.51
N ALA A 15 -12.82 -10.74 -13.96
CA ALA A 15 -11.39 -10.41 -14.00
C ALA A 15 -11.10 -9.23 -14.94
N GLU A 16 -11.68 -9.22 -16.14
CA GLU A 16 -11.57 -8.09 -17.08
C GLU A 16 -12.09 -6.79 -16.47
N LYS A 17 -13.26 -6.84 -15.82
CA LYS A 17 -13.83 -5.67 -15.13
C LYS A 17 -12.90 -5.16 -14.02
N TYR A 18 -12.32 -6.07 -13.24
CA TYR A 18 -11.38 -5.72 -12.17
C TYR A 18 -10.12 -5.04 -12.72
N ILE A 19 -9.50 -5.61 -13.76
CA ILE A 19 -8.32 -5.05 -14.43
C ILE A 19 -8.63 -3.65 -15.00
N ASN A 20 -9.80 -3.49 -15.63
CA ASN A 20 -10.23 -2.20 -16.16
C ASN A 20 -10.37 -1.12 -15.06
N ASN A 21 -10.82 -1.50 -13.86
CA ASN A 21 -10.92 -0.57 -12.74
C ASN A 21 -9.54 -0.16 -12.22
N ILE A 22 -8.63 -1.12 -12.05
CA ILE A 22 -7.23 -0.84 -11.68
C ILE A 22 -6.59 0.13 -12.68
N GLN A 23 -6.77 -0.12 -13.97
CA GLN A 23 -6.18 0.72 -15.01
C GLN A 23 -6.69 2.17 -14.95
N LYS A 24 -8.00 2.36 -14.68
CA LYS A 24 -8.60 3.69 -14.49
C LYS A 24 -7.99 4.40 -13.27
N GLU A 25 -7.81 3.68 -12.18
CA GLU A 25 -7.25 4.22 -10.95
C GLU A 25 -5.78 4.64 -11.13
N ILE A 26 -4.96 3.81 -11.77
CA ILE A 26 -3.58 4.16 -12.13
C ILE A 26 -3.52 5.41 -13.01
N ASN A 27 -4.41 5.52 -14.01
CA ASN A 27 -4.46 6.70 -14.87
C ASN A 27 -4.79 7.97 -14.06
N SER A 28 -5.68 7.86 -13.08
CA SER A 28 -5.98 8.95 -12.13
C SER A 28 -4.73 9.34 -11.33
N PHE A 29 -3.97 8.37 -10.83
CA PHE A 29 -2.73 8.64 -10.08
C PHE A 29 -1.64 9.29 -10.95
N LYS A 30 -1.46 8.83 -12.19
CA LYS A 30 -0.54 9.44 -13.15
C LYS A 30 -0.88 10.90 -13.43
N ARG A 31 -2.17 11.22 -13.58
CA ARG A 31 -2.63 12.59 -13.74
C ARG A 31 -2.30 13.44 -12.51
N ASN A 32 -2.59 12.96 -11.31
CA ASN A 32 -2.27 13.68 -10.07
C ASN A 32 -0.76 13.92 -9.91
N ALA A 33 0.07 12.94 -10.28
CA ALA A 33 1.52 13.07 -10.26
C ALA A 33 2.00 14.15 -11.23
N GLN A 34 1.46 14.17 -12.45
CA GLN A 34 1.74 15.21 -13.45
C GLN A 34 1.33 16.60 -12.95
N GLU A 35 0.12 16.75 -12.39
CA GLU A 35 -0.37 18.00 -11.81
C GLU A 35 0.49 18.48 -10.64
N SER A 36 1.10 17.56 -9.89
CA SER A 36 2.00 17.85 -8.77
C SER A 36 3.47 18.02 -9.18
N GLY A 37 3.81 17.87 -10.47
CA GLY A 37 5.18 18.00 -10.96
C GLY A 37 6.15 16.89 -10.50
N VAL A 38 5.62 15.71 -10.14
CA VAL A 38 6.42 14.56 -9.68
C VAL A 38 6.32 13.39 -10.66
N ASN A 39 7.32 12.50 -10.65
CA ASN A 39 7.37 11.35 -11.54
C ASN A 39 7.61 10.03 -10.77
N PRO A 40 6.60 9.51 -10.05
CA PRO A 40 6.69 8.26 -9.33
C PRO A 40 6.58 7.05 -10.28
N ASN A 41 7.21 5.94 -9.89
CA ASN A 41 7.03 4.66 -10.56
C ASN A 41 5.80 3.94 -9.97
N PHE A 42 4.80 3.69 -10.80
CA PHE A 42 3.58 2.96 -10.40
C PHE A 42 3.71 1.48 -10.71
N HIS A 43 3.40 0.64 -9.73
CA HIS A 43 3.40 -0.82 -9.86
C HIS A 43 2.04 -1.39 -9.44
N VAL A 44 1.54 -2.36 -10.19
CA VAL A 44 0.37 -3.17 -9.81
C VAL A 44 0.89 -4.50 -9.31
N MET A 45 0.64 -4.81 -8.04
CA MET A 45 1.18 -6.00 -7.38
C MET A 45 0.19 -6.56 -6.37
N ASP A 46 0.40 -7.82 -5.99
CA ASP A 46 -0.26 -8.44 -4.84
C ASP A 46 0.45 -8.00 -3.55
N SER A 47 -0.30 -7.43 -2.60
CA SER A 47 0.24 -7.03 -1.29
C SER A 47 0.88 -8.19 -0.51
N HIS A 48 0.47 -9.43 -0.79
CA HIS A 48 0.99 -10.63 -0.15
C HIS A 48 2.22 -11.21 -0.85
N SER A 49 2.55 -10.70 -2.04
CA SER A 49 3.67 -11.14 -2.88
C SER A 49 4.19 -9.98 -3.71
N LEU A 50 5.05 -9.17 -3.10
CA LEU A 50 5.72 -8.06 -3.76
C LEU A 50 6.98 -8.54 -4.49
N ASP A 51 7.13 -8.17 -5.76
CA ASP A 51 8.26 -8.55 -6.62
C ASP A 51 9.38 -7.50 -6.55
N PHE A 52 9.91 -7.28 -5.34
CA PHE A 52 11.07 -6.42 -5.09
C PHE A 52 12.16 -7.22 -4.37
N GLU A 53 13.41 -6.82 -4.56
CA GLU A 53 14.53 -7.41 -3.85
C GLU A 53 14.51 -6.96 -2.37
N ASP A 54 15.03 -7.83 -1.49
CA ASP A 54 15.27 -7.47 -0.10
C ASP A 54 16.20 -6.23 -0.02
N GLU A 55 16.06 -5.45 1.06
CA GLU A 55 16.85 -4.24 1.30
C GLU A 55 16.77 -3.17 0.17
N SER A 56 15.66 -3.11 -0.57
CA SER A 56 15.48 -2.14 -1.67
C SER A 56 15.05 -0.74 -1.24
N PHE A 57 14.39 -0.59 -0.08
CA PHE A 57 13.73 0.66 0.30
C PHE A 57 14.29 1.28 1.58
N ASP A 58 14.49 2.60 1.56
CA ASP A 58 14.84 3.38 2.76
C ASP A 58 13.59 3.69 3.62
N LEU A 59 12.42 3.80 2.98
CA LEU A 59 11.16 4.17 3.62
C LEU A 59 9.97 3.51 2.94
N ILE A 60 9.11 2.87 3.73
CA ILE A 60 7.78 2.41 3.31
C ILE A 60 6.73 3.29 3.99
N ILE A 61 5.78 3.81 3.21
CA ILE A 61 4.65 4.60 3.72
C ILE A 61 3.36 3.86 3.37
N SER A 62 2.54 3.56 4.37
CA SER A 62 1.19 3.01 4.22
C SER A 62 0.17 3.99 4.81
N ARG A 63 -0.97 4.17 4.14
CA ARG A 63 -2.07 5.01 4.63
C ARG A 63 -3.42 4.32 4.44
N ASN A 64 -4.08 3.97 5.53
CA ASN A 64 -5.44 3.42 5.58
C ASN A 64 -5.63 2.14 4.72
N VAL A 65 -4.61 1.28 4.62
CA VAL A 65 -4.68 0.03 3.85
C VAL A 65 -4.91 -1.19 4.76
N ASP A 66 -4.53 -1.10 6.04
CA ASP A 66 -4.24 -2.27 6.87
C ASP A 66 -5.47 -3.17 7.15
N TRP A 67 -6.67 -2.60 7.18
CA TRP A 67 -7.92 -3.34 7.38
C TRP A 67 -8.29 -4.28 6.23
N ASN A 68 -7.76 -4.02 5.03
CA ASN A 68 -8.03 -4.81 3.83
C ASN A 68 -7.00 -5.92 3.62
N LEU A 69 -5.93 -5.94 4.43
CA LEU A 69 -4.85 -6.91 4.30
C LEU A 69 -5.21 -8.19 5.05
N LYS A 70 -5.32 -9.29 4.30
CA LYS A 70 -5.32 -10.64 4.89
C LYS A 70 -3.92 -10.95 5.40
N GLU A 71 -3.75 -11.94 6.27
CA GLU A 71 -2.41 -12.45 6.66
C GLU A 71 -1.37 -11.35 6.99
N LEU A 72 -1.75 -10.35 7.79
CA LEU A 72 -0.92 -9.16 8.10
C LEU A 72 0.53 -9.50 8.49
N LYS A 73 0.75 -10.60 9.21
CA LYS A 73 2.09 -11.07 9.57
C LYS A 73 2.97 -11.35 8.34
N LYS A 74 2.40 -11.94 7.28
CA LYS A 74 3.11 -12.18 6.02
C LYS A 74 3.45 -10.87 5.33
N VAL A 75 2.49 -9.94 5.25
CA VAL A 75 2.69 -8.63 4.60
C VAL A 75 3.76 -7.82 5.34
N TYR A 76 3.65 -7.67 6.66
CA TYR A 76 4.64 -6.95 7.46
C TYR A 76 6.00 -7.63 7.47
N LYS A 77 6.06 -8.96 7.39
CA LYS A 77 7.34 -9.66 7.24
C LYS A 77 8.00 -9.36 5.89
N ASN A 78 7.21 -9.33 4.81
CA ASN A 78 7.69 -8.91 3.50
C ASN A 78 8.23 -7.47 3.57
N TRP A 79 7.45 -6.51 4.10
CA TRP A 79 7.90 -5.12 4.27
C TRP A 79 9.18 -5.00 5.09
N PHE A 80 9.31 -5.79 6.16
CA PHE A 80 10.53 -5.81 6.96
C PHE A 80 11.76 -6.21 6.15
N ASN A 81 11.64 -7.23 5.29
CA ASN A 81 12.74 -7.70 4.45
C ASN A 81 13.07 -6.71 3.32
N LEU A 82 12.06 -6.02 2.78
CA LEU A 82 12.22 -5.00 1.74
C LEU A 82 12.93 -3.73 2.23
N LEU A 83 12.92 -3.46 3.54
CA LEU A 83 13.64 -2.34 4.11
C LEU A 83 15.12 -2.64 4.21
N LYS A 84 15.94 -1.63 3.87
CA LYS A 84 17.35 -1.61 4.23
C LYS A 84 17.51 -1.71 5.75
N LYS A 85 18.72 -2.05 6.22
CA LYS A 85 19.03 -2.22 7.66
C LYS A 85 18.59 -1.05 8.56
N ASP A 86 18.68 0.19 8.05
CA ASP A 86 18.24 1.42 8.75
C ASP A 86 16.93 2.01 8.19
N GLY A 87 16.27 1.25 7.32
CA GLY A 87 15.02 1.62 6.69
C GLY A 87 13.87 1.72 7.69
N ARG A 88 12.84 2.49 7.34
CA ARG A 88 11.73 2.79 8.25
C ARG A 88 10.38 2.50 7.59
N VAL A 89 9.39 2.21 8.43
CA VAL A 89 7.99 2.17 8.01
C VAL A 89 7.22 3.29 8.71
N VAL A 90 6.37 3.98 7.97
CA VAL A 90 5.40 4.95 8.49
C VAL A 90 4.01 4.48 8.11
N ILE A 91 3.17 4.20 9.10
CA ILE A 91 1.81 3.73 8.92
C ILE A 91 0.86 4.80 9.45
N PHE A 92 0.08 5.38 8.54
CA PHE A 92 -1.07 6.22 8.88
C PHE A 92 -2.31 5.33 8.93
N GLY A 93 -2.66 4.90 10.14
CA GLY A 93 -3.76 3.96 10.35
C GLY A 93 -4.02 3.76 11.83
N GLU A 94 -4.72 2.68 12.15
CA GLU A 94 -4.96 2.31 13.54
C GLU A 94 -3.77 1.61 14.17
N ASP A 95 -3.64 1.74 15.50
CA ASP A 95 -2.57 1.14 16.29
C ASP A 95 -2.83 -0.34 16.64
N CYS A 96 -3.98 -0.89 16.25
CA CYS A 96 -4.44 -2.24 16.59
C CYS A 96 -3.50 -3.37 16.10
N PHE A 97 -2.61 -3.10 15.12
CA PHE A 97 -1.66 -4.08 14.58
C PHE A 97 -0.22 -3.94 15.11
N LEU A 98 0.00 -3.10 16.13
CA LEU A 98 1.32 -2.86 16.73
C LEU A 98 2.03 -4.16 17.14
N LYS A 99 1.30 -5.11 17.72
CA LYS A 99 1.86 -6.40 18.16
C LYS A 99 2.43 -7.20 16.97
N VAL A 100 1.75 -7.18 15.83
CA VAL A 100 2.18 -7.93 14.63
C VAL A 100 3.48 -7.33 14.06
N LEU A 101 3.63 -6.01 14.09
CA LEU A 101 4.87 -5.35 13.69
C LEU A 101 6.05 -5.79 14.57
N ILE A 102 5.87 -5.79 15.90
CA ILE A 102 6.91 -6.24 16.84
C ILE A 102 7.30 -7.69 16.55
N GLU A 103 6.32 -8.57 16.33
CA GLU A 103 6.58 -9.98 15.98
C GLU A 103 7.33 -10.17 14.65
N CYS A 104 7.21 -9.22 13.72
CA CYS A 104 7.91 -9.28 12.43
C CYS A 104 9.36 -8.78 12.50
N GLY A 105 9.75 -8.15 13.61
CA GLY A 105 11.11 -7.66 13.85
C GLY A 105 11.24 -6.13 13.86
N PHE A 106 10.15 -5.38 13.69
CA PHE A 106 10.20 -3.91 13.78
C PHE A 106 10.53 -3.47 15.21
N GLN A 107 11.47 -2.54 15.33
CA GLN A 107 11.96 -2.02 16.61
C GLN A 107 11.77 -0.50 16.68
N LYS A 108 11.91 0.07 17.87
CA LYS A 108 11.83 1.53 18.12
C LYS A 108 10.53 2.16 17.57
N ILE A 109 9.41 1.46 17.76
CA ILE A 109 8.11 1.90 17.23
C ILE A 109 7.60 3.09 18.05
N ILE A 110 7.28 4.17 17.35
CA ILE A 110 6.72 5.39 17.93
C ILE A 110 5.26 5.48 17.48
N VAL A 111 4.34 5.47 18.44
CA VAL A 111 2.92 5.70 18.16
C VAL A 111 2.56 7.12 18.57
N LYS A 112 2.00 7.88 17.64
CA LYS A 112 1.46 9.22 17.92
C LYS A 112 -0.01 9.24 17.54
N LYS A 113 -0.85 9.75 18.43
CA LYS A 113 -2.30 9.95 18.22
C LYS A 113 -2.57 11.42 17.91
N ASP A 114 -3.67 11.68 17.22
CA ASP A 114 -4.18 13.03 16.92
C ASP A 114 -3.16 13.95 16.22
N ILE A 115 -2.35 13.39 15.33
CA ILE A 115 -1.26 14.10 14.64
C ILE A 115 -1.73 15.05 13.53
N LEU A 116 -3.03 15.10 13.22
CA LEU A 116 -3.59 15.90 12.12
C LEU A 116 -3.11 17.35 12.20
N ASN A 117 -3.27 17.99 13.37
CA ASN A 117 -2.89 19.40 13.59
C ASN A 117 -1.38 19.62 13.62
N SER A 118 -0.57 18.56 13.77
CA SER A 118 0.89 18.65 13.83
C SER A 118 1.57 18.46 12.47
N ILE A 119 0.91 17.75 11.54
CA ILE A 119 1.43 17.44 10.20
C ILE A 119 0.83 18.39 9.16
N TYR A 120 -0.48 18.62 9.24
CA TYR A 120 -1.17 19.59 8.40
C TYR A 120 -1.24 20.92 9.15
N THR A 121 -0.15 21.68 9.15
CA THR A 121 -0.25 23.10 9.49
C THR A 121 -0.89 23.81 8.32
N ASP A 122 -2.05 24.44 8.53
CA ASP A 122 -2.68 25.37 7.58
C ASP A 122 -1.74 26.55 7.32
N LYS A 123 -0.74 26.36 6.44
CA LYS A 123 -0.29 27.44 5.58
C LYS A 123 -1.01 27.23 4.26
N LYS A 124 -2.20 27.84 4.15
CA LYS A 124 -2.64 28.41 2.88
C LYS A 124 -1.57 29.44 2.46
N SER A 125 -0.46 28.97 1.91
CA SER A 125 0.40 29.81 1.08
C SER A 125 -0.37 30.04 -0.20
N SER A 126 -0.98 31.21 -0.26
CA SER A 126 -1.35 31.92 -1.49
C SER A 126 -0.43 31.57 -2.66
N LEU A 127 -0.93 30.74 -3.57
CA LEU A 127 -0.48 30.65 -4.95
C LEU A 127 -1.61 31.18 -5.82
#